data_AF-A0A2M8E411-F1
#
_entry.id   AF-A0A2M8E411-F1
#
_cell.length_a   1.000
_cell.length_b   1.000
_cell.length_c   1.000
_cell.angle_alpha   90.00
_cell.angle_beta   90.00
_cell.angle_gamma   90.00
#
_symmetry.space_group_name_H-M   'P 1'
#
loop_
_entity.id
_entity.type
_entity.pdbx_description
1 polymer ?
#
loop_
_entity_poly.entity_id
_entity_poly.type
_entity_poly.pdbx_seq_one_letter_code
_entity_poly.pdbx_strand_id
1 'polypeptide(L)' 'SILSNGRLNGAFGAAGGQPGQPGRNRVLRAEGSVEVLGHIGQAEMAMDDIFEIQTPGGGGYGDASDSTGR' A
#
# COMPACT_ATOMS: atom_id res chain seq x y z
N SER A 1 15.83 -0.75 7.57
CA SER A 1 14.56 -0.84 8.32
C SER A 1 13.55 0.15 7.76
N ILE A 2 12.25 -0.08 7.97
CA ILE A 2 11.16 0.78 7.51
C ILE A 2 10.12 0.99 8.61
N LEU A 3 9.60 2.23 8.66
CA LEU A 3 8.42 2.62 9.41
C LEU A 3 7.47 3.32 8.44
N SER A 4 6.28 2.76 8.24
CA SER A 4 5.33 3.28 7.26
C SER A 4 3.90 2.90 7.62
N ASN A 5 3.00 3.88 7.71
CA ASN A 5 1.59 3.67 8.03
C ASN A 5 0.75 3.31 6.79
N GLY A 6 -0.53 3.00 6.99
CA GLY A 6 -1.44 2.72 5.87
C GLY A 6 -1.22 1.36 5.19
N ARG A 7 -0.59 0.40 5.88
CA ARG A 7 -0.30 -0.96 5.36
C ARG A 7 -1.35 -2.02 5.75
N LEU A 8 -2.10 -1.75 6.82
CA LEU A 8 -3.21 -2.61 7.27
C LEU A 8 -4.55 -1.94 6.95
N ASN A 9 -4.71 -0.68 7.35
CA ASN A 9 -5.90 0.11 7.10
C ASN A 9 -5.56 1.24 6.13
N GLY A 10 -6.30 1.34 5.03
CA GLY A 10 -6.16 2.43 4.07
C GLY A 10 -6.74 3.75 4.59
N ALA A 11 -6.55 4.83 3.81
CA ALA A 11 -7.16 6.11 4.13
C ALA A 11 -8.70 5.99 4.10
N PHE A 12 -9.39 6.66 5.03
CA PHE A 12 -10.85 6.70 5.04
C PHE A 12 -11.39 7.40 3.80
N GLY A 13 -12.51 6.91 3.27
CA GLY A 13 -13.32 7.68 2.33
C GLY A 13 -14.18 8.71 3.05
N ALA A 14 -14.81 9.59 2.27
CA ALA A 14 -15.68 10.65 2.78
C ALA A 14 -16.97 10.76 1.96
N ALA A 15 -18.06 11.19 2.60
CA ALA A 15 -19.37 11.41 1.96
C ALA A 15 -19.87 10.19 1.13
N GLY A 16 -19.77 8.97 1.68
CA GLY A 16 -20.13 7.72 0.97
C GLY A 16 -18.98 7.07 0.20
N GLY A 17 -17.86 7.78 0.06
CA GLY A 17 -16.66 7.27 -0.62
C GLY A 17 -16.03 6.05 0.08
N GLN A 18 -15.47 5.14 -0.72
CA GLN A 18 -14.84 3.92 -0.23
C GLN A 18 -13.43 4.19 0.32
N PRO A 19 -12.93 3.36 1.25
CA PRO A 19 -11.55 3.45 1.74
C PRO A 19 -10.50 3.29 0.62
N GLY A 20 -9.36 3.95 0.78
CA GLY A 20 -8.20 3.79 -0.09
C GLY A 20 -7.57 2.41 0.04
N GLN A 21 -6.89 1.96 -1.00
CA GLN A 21 -6.16 0.69 -0.95
C GLN A 21 -4.93 0.80 -0.02
N PRO A 22 -4.72 -0.14 0.92
CA PRO A 22 -3.49 -0.18 1.71
C PRO A 22 -2.25 -0.31 0.83
N GLY A 23 -1.17 0.37 1.24
CA GLY A 23 0.15 0.21 0.64
C GLY A 23 0.81 -1.11 1.05
N ARG A 24 1.97 -1.41 0.48
CA ARG A 24 2.75 -2.63 0.77
C ARG A 24 4.24 -2.32 0.80
N ASN A 25 4.97 -3.08 1.61
CA ASN A 25 6.43 -3.09 1.61
C ASN A 25 6.87 -4.50 1.26
N ARG A 26 7.79 -4.65 0.31
CA ARG A 26 8.32 -5.97 -0.05
C ARG A 26 9.73 -5.88 -0.60
N VAL A 27 10.54 -6.87 -0.25
CA VAL A 27 11.82 -7.12 -0.91
C VAL A 27 11.57 -8.13 -2.02
N LEU A 28 11.87 -7.75 -3.25
CA LEU A 28 11.97 -8.66 -4.38
C LEU A 28 13.41 -9.16 -4.39
N ARG A 29 13.59 -10.43 -4.06
CA ARG A 29 14.91 -11.03 -3.96
C ARG A 29 15.49 -11.26 -5.35
N ALA A 30 16.81 -11.17 -5.47
CA ALA A 30 17.51 -11.39 -6.74
C ALA A 30 17.21 -12.78 -7.34
N GLU A 31 17.03 -13.81 -6.51
CA GLU A 31 16.63 -15.15 -6.97
C GLU A 31 15.14 -15.29 -7.33
N GLY A 32 14.36 -14.21 -7.20
CA GLY A 32 12.96 -14.11 -7.62
C GLY A 32 11.93 -14.34 -6.52
N SER A 33 12.35 -14.62 -5.29
CA SER A 33 11.42 -14.74 -4.15
C SER A 33 10.94 -13.36 -3.67
N VAL A 34 9.83 -13.32 -2.93
CA VAL A 34 9.28 -12.06 -2.39
C VAL A 34 9.13 -12.18 -0.89
N GLU A 35 9.79 -11.28 -0.15
CA GLU A 35 9.60 -11.11 1.28
C GLU A 35 8.69 -9.90 1.54
N VAL A 36 7.54 -10.13 2.19
CA VAL A 36 6.62 -9.06 2.57
C VAL A 36 6.96 -8.54 3.96
N LEU A 37 7.06 -7.23 4.09
CA LEU A 37 7.29 -6.55 5.37
C LEU A 37 6.03 -5.81 5.84
N GLY A 38 5.84 -5.79 7.16
CA GLY A 38 4.77 -5.04 7.81
C GLY A 38 4.97 -3.52 7.78
N HIS A 39 4.13 -2.82 8.54
CA HIS A 39 4.21 -1.36 8.75
C HIS A 39 5.47 -0.95 9.54
N ILE A 40 6.00 -1.85 10.37
CA ILE A 40 7.33 -1.80 10.96
C ILE A 40 8.04 -3.07 10.48
N GLY A 41 9.24 -2.92 9.92
CA GLY A 41 9.98 -4.06 9.41
C GLY A 41 11.45 -3.78 9.17
N GLN A 42 12.23 -4.84 9.07
CA GLN A 42 13.64 -4.80 8.71
C GLN A 42 13.94 -6.05 7.89
N ALA A 43 14.79 -5.88 6.87
CA ALA A 43 15.35 -6.97 6.09
C ALA A 43 16.83 -6.63 5.83
N GLU A 44 17.67 -7.66 5.81
CA GLU A 44 19.01 -7.58 5.23
C GLU A 44 18.89 -7.65 3.71
N MET A 45 19.59 -6.75 3.01
CA MET A 45 19.54 -6.63 1.55
C MET A 45 20.81 -7.21 0.94
N ALA A 46 20.66 -8.03 -0.10
CA ALA A 46 21.77 -8.48 -0.93
C ALA A 46 21.94 -7.58 -2.16
N MET A 47 23.03 -7.81 -2.90
CA MET A 47 23.18 -7.25 -4.24
C MET A 47 22.00 -7.69 -5.12
N ASP A 48 21.52 -6.77 -5.96
CA ASP A 48 20.41 -6.97 -6.90
C ASP A 48 19.02 -7.21 -6.28
N ASP A 49 18.89 -7.25 -4.95
CA ASP A 49 17.59 -7.17 -4.29
C ASP A 49 16.94 -5.80 -4.54
N ILE A 50 15.63 -5.78 -4.74
CA ILE A 50 14.85 -4.55 -4.93
C ILE A 50 13.92 -4.36 -3.74
N PHE A 51 13.99 -3.20 -3.10
CA PHE A 51 12.99 -2.83 -2.10
C PHE A 51 11.85 -2.03 -2.74
N GLU A 52 10.69 -2.65 -2.90
CA GLU A 52 9.49 -2.02 -3.45
C GLU A 52 8.61 -1.46 -2.32
N ILE A 53 8.30 -0.17 -2.43
CA ILE A 53 7.40 0.54 -1.53
C ILE A 53 6.19 1.00 -2.34
N GLN A 54 5.04 0.36 -2.09
CA GLN A 54 3.76 0.78 -2.64
C GLN A 54 3.10 1.74 -1.66
N THR A 55 2.99 2.99 -2.06
CA THR A 55 2.33 4.02 -1.23
C THR A 55 0.83 3.76 -1.17
N PRO A 56 0.18 3.88 0.00
CA PRO A 56 -1.27 3.70 0.12
C PRO A 56 -2.03 4.69 -0.76
N GLY A 57 -3.17 4.25 -1.29
CA GLY A 57 -4.09 5.13 -2.00
C GLY A 57 -4.87 6.06 -1.05
N GLY A 58 -5.35 7.18 -1.60
CA GLY A 58 -6.33 8.03 -0.91
C GLY A 58 -7.71 7.38 -0.84
N GLY A 59 -8.52 7.80 0.12
CA GLY A 59 -9.93 7.42 0.17
C GLY A 59 -10.75 8.18 -0.87
N GLY A 60 -11.81 7.53 -1.38
CA GLY A 60 -12.74 8.14 -2.31
C GLY A 60 -13.61 9.21 -1.66
N TYR A 61 -14.25 10.02 -2.50
CA TYR A 61 -15.27 11.00 -2.10
C TYR A 61 -16.56 10.75 -2.87
N GLY A 62 -17.71 10.85 -2.19
CA GLY A 62 -19.03 10.67 -2.81
C GLY A 62 -19.42 9.20 -2.97
N ASP A 63 -20.71 8.94 -3.13
CA ASP A 63 -21.21 7.61 -3.43
C ASP A 63 -20.94 7.26 -4.91
N ALA A 64 -20.54 6.01 -5.16
CA ALA A 64 -20.29 5.55 -6.52
C ALA A 64 -21.54 5.64 -7.43
N SER A 65 -22.74 5.55 -6.83
CA SER A 65 -24.01 5.73 -7.55
C SER A 65 -24.26 7.17 -8.03
N ASP A 66 -23.61 8.16 -7.42
CA ASP A 66 -23.75 9.58 -7.77
C ASP A 66 -22.98 9.97 -9.04
N SER A 67 -22.16 9.04 -9.56
CA SER A 67 -21.39 9.22 -10.80
C SER A 67 -22.19 8.91 -12.08
N THR A 68 -23.39 8.31 -11.96
CA THR A 68 -24.26 7.99 -13.11
C THR A 68 -25.17 9.17 -13.42
N GLY A 69 -24.63 10.19 -14.09
CA GLY A 69 -25.42 11.37 -14.46
C GLY A 69 -24.71 12.48 -15.25
N ARG A 70 -23.56 12.19 -15.86
CA ARG A 70 -22.93 13.08 -16.86
C ARG A 70 -22.70 12.36 -18.16
#